data_AF-A0A4R3GCG6-F1
#
_entry.id   AF-A0A4R3GCG6-F1
#
_cell.length_a   1.000
_cell.length_b   1.000
_cell.length_c   1.000
_cell.angle_alpha   90.00
_cell.angle_beta   90.00
_cell.angle_gamma   90.00
#
_symmetry.space_group_name_H-M   'P 1'
#
loop_
_entity.id
_entity.type
_entity.pdbx_description
1 polymer ?
#
loop_
_entity_poly.entity_id
_entity_poly.type
_entity_poly.pdbx_seq_one_letter_code
_entity_poly.pdbx_strand_id
1 'polypeptide(L)'
;MENIEELHSLSEKFEAVTTFPNSEIELRKLDALIKAAEDIGVSFSGSWLGYHSNIYYAGFKEPRPGDHFSQEWGFKSPFGSRRSDSWQEYSPKVVSDAVREKAGSPDLTKLQDAERDAARGFDELSATLISILHQERDNDPSDKFIAKLLEDAERLHLFSPAQVANKWAPKGQIMTRDTTAIGQGTIAPPHMLVRAEAVSIEHTFDTCKAAAAIAKKAASHIERRERRSRRESRVGTDVFIGHGRSLLWRELKDFVSDRLRLPWNEFNRIPVAGMTNIGRLSEMLESAAIALIIMTAEDELADGEVQARMNVIHEVGLFQGRLGFSKAIVLVEDGCKMFSNIDGLGQIRFPKGNIKAAFEEVRAVMEREGLVD
;
A
#
# COMPACT_ATOMS: atom_id res chain seq x y z
N MET A 1 -10.57 4.69 10.13
CA MET A 1 -11.03 3.29 10.36
C MET A 1 -11.96 2.80 9.26
N GLU A 2 -13.08 3.44 8.97
CA GLU A 2 -14.02 3.02 7.90
C GLU A 2 -13.34 2.87 6.53
N ASN A 3 -12.59 3.88 6.07
CA ASN A 3 -11.84 3.82 4.80
C ASN A 3 -10.77 2.70 4.77
N ILE A 4 -10.16 2.35 5.91
CA ILE A 4 -9.14 1.29 5.96
C ILE A 4 -9.80 -0.07 5.75
N GLU A 5 -10.91 -0.34 6.45
CA GLU A 5 -11.67 -1.59 6.31
C GLU A 5 -12.25 -1.73 4.91
N GLU A 6 -12.75 -0.64 4.34
CA GLU A 6 -13.26 -0.62 2.96
C GLU A 6 -12.17 -0.90 1.94
N LEU A 7 -10.98 -0.29 2.06
CA LEU A 7 -9.84 -0.56 1.18
C LEU A 7 -9.34 -2.00 1.30
N HIS A 8 -9.34 -2.59 2.49
CA HIS A 8 -9.05 -4.02 2.66
C HIS A 8 -10.10 -4.89 1.95
N SER A 9 -11.39 -4.58 2.13
CA SER A 9 -12.48 -5.28 1.46
C SER A 9 -12.38 -5.16 -0.07
N LEU A 10 -12.05 -3.97 -0.60
CA LEU A 10 -11.82 -3.77 -2.03
C LEU A 10 -10.67 -4.64 -2.53
N SER A 11 -9.55 -4.68 -1.82
CA SER A 11 -8.42 -5.55 -2.16
C SER A 11 -8.84 -7.01 -2.26
N GLU A 12 -9.58 -7.53 -1.28
CA GLU A 12 -10.07 -8.91 -1.26
C GLU A 12 -11.04 -9.19 -2.42
N LYS A 13 -11.94 -8.25 -2.72
CA LYS A 13 -12.89 -8.38 -3.83
C LYS A 13 -12.18 -8.38 -5.19
N PHE A 14 -11.18 -7.52 -5.38
CA PHE A 14 -10.36 -7.53 -6.60
C PHE A 14 -9.56 -8.84 -6.73
N GLU A 15 -9.00 -9.37 -5.64
CA GLU A 15 -8.31 -10.66 -5.66
C GLU A 15 -9.27 -11.82 -5.98
N ALA A 16 -10.48 -11.79 -5.41
CA ALA A 16 -11.51 -12.81 -5.62
C ALA A 16 -11.93 -12.93 -7.09
N VAL A 17 -12.14 -11.81 -7.79
CA VAL A 17 -12.52 -11.83 -9.22
C VAL A 17 -11.39 -12.30 -10.14
N THR A 18 -10.15 -12.34 -9.67
CA THR A 18 -9.01 -12.87 -10.43
C THR A 18 -8.75 -14.36 -10.19
N THR A 19 -9.47 -14.98 -9.26
CA THR A 19 -9.27 -16.36 -8.86
C THR A 19 -10.47 -17.21 -9.26
N PHE A 20 -10.23 -18.25 -10.04
CA PHE A 20 -11.24 -19.19 -10.48
C PHE A 20 -10.67 -20.62 -10.56
N PRO A 21 -11.52 -21.66 -10.55
CA PRO A 21 -11.05 -23.05 -10.54
C PRO A 21 -10.11 -23.34 -11.72
N ASN A 22 -8.94 -23.90 -11.41
CA ASN A 22 -7.87 -24.22 -12.38
C ASN A 22 -7.33 -23.02 -13.16
N SER A 23 -7.38 -21.79 -12.59
CA SER A 23 -6.94 -20.57 -13.28
C SER A 23 -5.55 -20.67 -13.91
N GLU A 24 -4.58 -21.31 -13.24
CA GLU A 24 -3.24 -21.48 -13.79
C GLU A 24 -3.23 -22.33 -15.08
N ILE A 25 -4.00 -23.41 -15.12
CA ILE A 25 -4.09 -24.29 -16.29
C ILE A 25 -4.84 -23.57 -17.42
N GLU A 26 -5.89 -22.85 -17.08
CA GLU A 26 -6.70 -22.10 -18.03
C GLU A 26 -5.87 -20.96 -18.65
N LEU A 27 -5.15 -20.16 -17.86
CA LEU A 27 -4.31 -19.06 -18.36
C LEU A 27 -3.22 -19.54 -19.33
N ARG A 28 -2.64 -20.73 -19.13
CA ARG A 28 -1.68 -21.33 -20.08
C ARG A 28 -2.26 -21.57 -21.48
N LYS A 29 -3.58 -21.64 -21.63
CA LYS A 29 -4.22 -21.71 -22.96
C LYS A 29 -4.04 -20.42 -23.75
N LEU A 30 -3.94 -19.27 -23.07
CA LEU A 30 -3.66 -17.97 -23.69
C LEU A 30 -2.23 -17.95 -24.25
N ASP A 31 -1.25 -18.45 -23.50
CA ASP A 31 0.14 -18.58 -23.95
C ASP A 31 0.25 -19.42 -25.24
N ALA A 32 -0.50 -20.53 -25.31
CA ALA A 32 -0.55 -21.38 -26.49
C ALA A 32 -1.12 -20.64 -27.72
N LEU A 33 -2.15 -19.81 -27.54
CA LEU A 33 -2.71 -18.98 -28.60
C LEU A 33 -1.76 -17.87 -29.05
N ILE A 34 -1.09 -17.21 -28.11
CA ILE A 34 -0.11 -16.16 -28.41
C ILE A 34 1.03 -16.75 -29.24
N LYS A 35 1.59 -17.88 -28.78
CA LYS A 35 2.67 -18.58 -29.50
C LYS A 35 2.22 -19.06 -30.88
N ALA A 36 1.03 -19.66 -30.99
CA ALA A 36 0.50 -20.10 -32.27
C ALA A 36 0.28 -18.93 -33.25
N ALA A 37 -0.20 -17.79 -32.76
CA ALA A 37 -0.36 -16.58 -33.57
C ALA A 37 0.98 -16.05 -34.08
N GLU A 38 2.02 -16.05 -33.24
CA GLU A 38 3.38 -15.68 -33.63
C GLU A 38 3.96 -16.66 -34.67
N ASP A 39 3.79 -17.97 -34.45
CA ASP A 39 4.26 -18.99 -35.37
C ASP A 39 3.51 -19.01 -36.71
N ILE A 40 2.26 -18.52 -36.78
CA ILE A 40 1.55 -18.28 -38.06
C ILE A 40 2.01 -16.96 -38.67
N GLY A 41 2.26 -15.95 -37.82
CA GLY A 41 2.72 -14.61 -38.20
C GLY A 41 4.04 -14.61 -38.97
N VAL A 42 4.90 -15.62 -38.83
CA VAL A 42 6.13 -15.76 -39.66
C VAL A 42 5.84 -15.83 -41.17
N SER A 43 4.63 -16.25 -41.54
CA SER A 43 4.19 -16.34 -42.93
C SER A 43 3.47 -15.08 -43.42
N PHE A 44 3.27 -14.07 -42.56
CA PHE A 44 2.51 -12.87 -42.86
C PHE A 44 3.25 -11.91 -43.81
N SER A 45 2.50 -11.23 -44.68
CA SER A 45 3.01 -10.22 -45.62
C SER A 45 3.71 -9.02 -44.96
N GLY A 46 3.50 -8.84 -43.66
CA GLY A 46 3.97 -7.71 -42.87
C GLY A 46 3.18 -6.42 -43.06
N SER A 47 2.13 -6.42 -43.89
CA SER A 47 1.36 -5.21 -44.21
C SER A 47 -0.06 -5.27 -43.67
N TRP A 48 -0.42 -4.30 -42.83
CA TRP A 48 -1.77 -4.14 -42.27
C TRP A 48 -2.73 -3.41 -43.22
N LEU A 49 -2.30 -3.04 -44.43
CA LEU A 49 -3.14 -2.30 -45.37
C LEU A 49 -4.14 -3.22 -46.09
N GLY A 50 -5.43 -2.95 -45.91
CA GLY A 50 -6.50 -3.57 -46.69
C GLY A 50 -6.38 -5.08 -46.76
N TYR A 51 -6.51 -5.63 -47.98
CA TYR A 51 -6.38 -7.05 -48.25
C TYR A 51 -4.97 -7.61 -47.96
N HIS A 52 -3.92 -6.78 -47.87
CA HIS A 52 -2.59 -7.27 -47.48
C HIS A 52 -2.58 -7.87 -46.07
N SER A 53 -3.48 -7.41 -45.19
CA SER A 53 -3.67 -7.97 -43.83
C SER A 53 -4.06 -9.45 -43.84
N ASN A 54 -4.54 -9.93 -45.00
CA ASN A 54 -4.98 -11.30 -45.26
C ASN A 54 -3.99 -12.09 -46.11
N ILE A 55 -2.81 -11.54 -46.43
CA ILE A 55 -1.81 -12.22 -47.25
C ILE A 55 -0.81 -12.98 -46.38
N TYR A 56 -0.72 -14.29 -46.65
CA TYR A 56 0.21 -15.18 -45.99
C TYR A 56 0.91 -16.07 -47.02
N TYR A 57 2.08 -16.57 -46.66
CA TYR A 57 2.81 -17.56 -47.42
C TYR A 57 2.09 -18.92 -47.37
N ALA A 58 2.10 -19.64 -48.48
CA ALA A 58 1.32 -20.85 -48.68
C ALA A 58 1.52 -21.88 -47.55
N GLY A 59 0.41 -22.29 -46.94
CA GLY A 59 0.40 -23.26 -45.83
C GLY A 59 0.97 -22.70 -44.52
N PHE A 60 0.99 -21.38 -44.35
CA PHE A 60 1.49 -20.68 -43.17
C PHE A 60 2.95 -21.03 -42.83
N LYS A 61 3.78 -21.24 -43.85
CA LYS A 61 5.21 -21.53 -43.72
C LYS A 61 6.04 -20.26 -43.78
N GLU A 62 7.25 -20.32 -43.23
CA GLU A 62 8.22 -19.24 -43.38
C GLU A 62 8.55 -19.04 -44.88
N PRO A 63 8.57 -17.78 -45.38
CA PRO A 63 8.96 -17.49 -46.75
C PRO A 63 10.39 -17.93 -47.03
N ARG A 64 10.64 -18.44 -48.24
CA ARG A 64 12.00 -18.81 -48.65
C ARG A 64 12.88 -17.56 -48.74
N PRO A 65 14.19 -17.67 -48.46
CA PRO A 65 15.11 -16.55 -48.66
C PRO A 65 15.00 -15.98 -50.08
N GLY A 66 14.76 -14.67 -50.18
CA GLY A 66 14.57 -13.95 -51.45
C GLY A 66 13.13 -13.94 -51.99
N ASP A 67 12.20 -14.71 -51.40
CA ASP A 67 10.78 -14.73 -51.79
C ASP A 67 9.97 -13.78 -50.91
N HIS A 68 9.95 -12.50 -51.28
CA HIS A 68 9.34 -11.43 -50.49
C HIS A 68 8.00 -10.97 -51.07
N PHE A 69 7.05 -10.66 -50.19
CA PHE A 69 5.86 -9.92 -50.57
C PHE A 69 6.17 -8.43 -50.74
N SER A 70 5.79 -7.84 -51.87
CA SER A 70 5.95 -6.41 -52.13
C SER A 70 4.78 -5.62 -51.54
N GLN A 71 4.97 -4.96 -50.39
CA GLN A 71 3.94 -4.09 -49.82
C GLN A 71 3.66 -2.83 -50.67
N GLU A 72 4.63 -2.44 -51.51
CA GLU A 72 4.48 -1.30 -52.42
C GLU A 72 3.53 -1.61 -53.58
N TRP A 73 3.58 -2.84 -54.10
CA TRP A 73 2.87 -3.22 -55.33
C TRP A 73 1.75 -4.23 -55.09
N GLY A 74 1.69 -4.85 -53.91
CA GLY A 74 0.74 -5.90 -53.60
C GLY A 74 0.87 -7.07 -54.57
N PHE A 75 -0.27 -7.58 -55.07
CA PHE A 75 -0.29 -8.55 -56.17
C PHE A 75 -0.26 -7.92 -57.58
N LYS A 76 -0.12 -6.59 -57.70
CA LYS A 76 0.08 -5.94 -58.99
C LYS A 76 1.53 -6.18 -59.42
N SER A 77 1.76 -6.78 -60.58
CA SER A 77 3.12 -6.96 -61.11
C SER A 77 3.55 -5.72 -61.90
N PRO A 78 4.61 -5.01 -61.50
CA PRO A 78 5.21 -3.99 -62.34
C PRO A 78 6.08 -4.68 -63.40
N PHE A 79 5.90 -4.31 -64.67
CA PHE A 79 6.86 -4.55 -65.74
C PHE A 79 7.37 -6.01 -65.87
N GLY A 80 6.48 -7.00 -65.83
CA GLY A 80 6.84 -8.41 -66.11
C GLY A 80 7.61 -9.13 -64.98
N SER A 81 7.69 -8.52 -63.79
CA SER A 81 8.25 -9.18 -62.61
C SER A 81 7.41 -10.41 -62.24
N ARG A 82 8.06 -11.56 -62.03
CA ARG A 82 7.35 -12.81 -61.73
C ARG A 82 6.68 -12.69 -60.37
N ARG A 83 5.34 -12.75 -60.34
CA ARG A 83 4.58 -12.90 -59.10
C ARG A 83 5.03 -14.20 -58.44
N SER A 84 5.30 -14.15 -57.14
CA SER A 84 5.50 -15.38 -56.39
C SER A 84 4.15 -16.07 -56.21
N ASP A 85 4.04 -17.30 -56.73
CA ASP A 85 2.86 -18.14 -56.60
C ASP A 85 2.67 -18.66 -55.15
N SER A 86 3.65 -18.40 -54.28
CA SER A 86 3.66 -18.84 -52.89
C SER A 86 2.85 -17.93 -51.97
N TRP A 87 2.65 -16.65 -52.31
CA TRP A 87 1.88 -15.71 -51.48
C TRP A 87 0.41 -15.74 -51.86
N GLN A 88 -0.46 -16.01 -50.89
CA GLN A 88 -1.89 -16.21 -51.10
C GLN A 88 -2.70 -15.32 -50.16
N GLU A 89 -3.83 -14.83 -50.66
CA GLU A 89 -4.84 -14.20 -49.81
C GLU A 89 -5.69 -15.29 -49.16
N TYR A 90 -5.76 -15.27 -47.84
CA TYR A 90 -6.57 -16.19 -47.04
C TYR A 90 -7.79 -15.46 -46.50
N SER A 91 -8.92 -16.15 -46.36
CA SER A 91 -10.04 -15.55 -45.63
C SER A 91 -9.67 -15.38 -44.15
N PRO A 92 -10.18 -14.34 -43.47
CA PRO A 92 -9.89 -14.12 -42.05
C PRO A 92 -10.19 -15.34 -41.17
N LYS A 93 -11.28 -16.04 -41.48
CA LYS A 93 -11.69 -17.26 -40.76
C LYS A 93 -10.62 -18.36 -40.86
N VAL A 94 -10.08 -18.62 -42.06
CA VAL A 94 -9.08 -19.69 -42.26
C VAL A 94 -7.80 -19.40 -41.47
N VAL A 95 -7.36 -18.14 -41.43
CA VAL A 95 -6.18 -17.75 -40.64
C VAL A 95 -6.45 -17.91 -39.15
N SER A 96 -7.59 -17.43 -38.65
CA SER A 96 -7.97 -17.57 -37.24
C SER A 96 -8.11 -19.03 -36.82
N ASP A 97 -8.74 -19.86 -37.65
CA ASP A 97 -8.87 -21.30 -37.40
C ASP A 97 -7.49 -21.97 -37.36
N ALA A 98 -6.59 -21.63 -38.29
CA ALA A 98 -5.23 -22.18 -38.32
C ALA A 98 -4.44 -21.83 -37.05
N VAL A 99 -4.59 -20.62 -36.50
CA VAL A 99 -4.00 -20.24 -35.20
C VAL A 99 -4.58 -21.10 -34.07
N ARG A 100 -5.91 -21.25 -34.02
CA ARG A 100 -6.59 -22.04 -32.97
C ARG A 100 -6.21 -23.52 -33.07
N GLU A 101 -6.21 -24.12 -34.25
CA GLU A 101 -5.80 -25.50 -34.49
C GLU A 101 -4.33 -25.72 -34.06
N LYS A 102 -3.43 -24.80 -34.41
CA LYS A 102 -2.02 -24.86 -34.00
C LYS A 102 -1.83 -24.73 -32.48
N ALA A 103 -2.72 -24.00 -31.81
CA ALA A 103 -2.76 -23.93 -30.34
C ALA A 103 -3.42 -25.16 -29.68
N GLY A 104 -3.87 -26.15 -30.46
CA GLY A 104 -4.58 -27.34 -29.95
C GLY A 104 -6.07 -27.13 -29.73
N SER A 105 -6.67 -26.13 -30.38
CA SER A 105 -8.08 -25.74 -30.30
C SER A 105 -8.57 -25.60 -28.85
N PRO A 106 -7.93 -24.74 -28.03
CA PRO A 106 -8.28 -24.62 -26.63
C PRO A 106 -9.71 -24.11 -26.46
N ASP A 107 -10.47 -24.77 -25.58
CA ASP A 107 -11.73 -24.25 -25.09
C ASP A 107 -11.47 -23.09 -24.12
N LEU A 108 -11.94 -21.90 -24.48
CA LEU A 108 -11.80 -20.66 -23.71
C LEU A 108 -13.07 -20.26 -22.97
N THR A 109 -14.18 -21.00 -23.05
CA THR A 109 -15.47 -20.57 -22.52
C THR A 109 -15.38 -20.23 -21.03
N LYS A 110 -14.71 -21.06 -20.23
CA LYS A 110 -14.49 -20.79 -18.80
C LYS A 110 -13.69 -19.51 -18.54
N LEU A 111 -12.66 -19.27 -19.35
CA LEU A 111 -11.81 -18.10 -19.27
C LEU A 111 -12.57 -16.82 -19.63
N GLN A 112 -13.37 -16.88 -20.70
CA GLN A 112 -14.20 -15.77 -21.15
C GLN A 112 -15.31 -15.43 -20.15
N ASP A 113 -15.90 -16.44 -19.50
CA ASP A 113 -16.87 -16.21 -18.43
C ASP A 113 -16.22 -15.55 -17.20
N ALA A 114 -15.04 -16.03 -16.78
CA ALA A 114 -14.28 -15.43 -15.68
C ALA A 114 -13.81 -14.00 -16.02
N GLU A 115 -13.37 -13.75 -17.26
CA GLU A 115 -12.97 -12.43 -17.73
C GLU A 115 -14.13 -11.44 -17.68
N ARG A 116 -15.33 -11.85 -18.13
CA ARG A 116 -16.53 -11.02 -18.07
C ARG A 116 -16.91 -10.65 -16.64
N ASP A 117 -16.78 -11.60 -15.71
CA ASP A 117 -17.02 -11.34 -14.29
C ASP A 117 -15.96 -10.40 -13.69
N ALA A 118 -14.69 -10.59 -14.05
CA ALA A 118 -13.60 -9.71 -13.64
C ALA A 118 -13.74 -8.29 -14.19
N ALA A 119 -14.12 -8.14 -15.47
CA ALA A 119 -14.33 -6.84 -16.10
C ALA A 119 -15.47 -6.05 -15.44
N ARG A 120 -16.59 -6.73 -15.17
CA ARG A 120 -17.71 -6.13 -14.41
C ARG A 120 -17.30 -5.72 -13.00
N GLY A 121 -16.59 -6.61 -12.30
CA GLY A 121 -16.06 -6.31 -10.97
C GLY A 121 -15.09 -5.14 -10.98
N PHE A 122 -14.25 -5.02 -12.00
CA PHE A 122 -13.30 -3.92 -12.14
C PHE A 122 -13.99 -2.57 -12.23
N ASP A 123 -15.02 -2.43 -13.09
CA ASP A 123 -15.73 -1.17 -13.27
C ASP A 123 -16.39 -0.71 -11.96
N GLU A 124 -17.05 -1.63 -11.24
CA GLU A 124 -17.72 -1.34 -9.98
C GLU A 124 -16.74 -0.98 -8.86
N LEU A 125 -15.71 -1.80 -8.65
CA LEU A 125 -14.78 -1.65 -7.53
C LEU A 125 -13.78 -0.49 -7.74
N SER A 126 -13.39 -0.20 -8.99
CA SER A 126 -12.43 0.87 -9.29
C SER A 126 -13.00 2.25 -9.01
N ALA A 127 -14.30 2.45 -9.24
CA ALA A 127 -14.97 3.70 -8.90
C ALA A 127 -14.87 3.98 -7.39
N THR A 128 -15.13 2.97 -6.55
CA THR A 128 -15.01 3.09 -5.09
C THR A 128 -13.56 3.32 -4.65
N LEU A 129 -12.60 2.56 -5.21
CA LEU A 129 -11.18 2.74 -4.90
C LEU A 129 -10.71 4.17 -5.19
N ILE A 130 -11.02 4.68 -6.38
CA ILE A 130 -10.65 6.05 -6.80
C ILE A 130 -11.32 7.07 -5.88
N SER A 131 -12.59 6.88 -5.54
CA SER A 131 -13.33 7.77 -4.61
C SER A 131 -12.64 7.87 -3.23
N ILE A 132 -12.28 6.74 -2.63
CA ILE A 132 -11.60 6.73 -1.32
C ILE A 132 -10.23 7.41 -1.42
N LEU A 133 -9.46 7.13 -2.48
CA LEU A 133 -8.14 7.73 -2.68
C LEU A 133 -8.21 9.25 -2.89
N HIS A 134 -9.22 9.76 -3.59
CA HIS A 134 -9.48 11.21 -3.69
C HIS A 134 -9.78 11.81 -2.32
N GLN A 135 -10.68 11.19 -1.54
CA GLN A 135 -11.00 11.68 -0.19
C GLN A 135 -9.76 11.72 0.72
N GLU A 136 -8.93 10.67 0.69
CA GLU A 136 -7.69 10.61 1.49
C GLU A 136 -6.64 11.63 1.06
N ARG A 137 -6.57 11.93 -0.25
CA ARG A 137 -5.72 13.00 -0.79
C ARG A 137 -6.21 14.37 -0.36
N ASP A 138 -7.51 14.62 -0.39
CA ASP A 138 -8.09 15.91 0.00
C ASP A 138 -7.93 16.17 1.51
N ASN A 139 -7.99 15.11 2.33
CA ASN A 139 -7.73 15.18 3.77
C ASN A 139 -6.28 15.52 4.12
N ASP A 140 -5.30 15.02 3.34
CA ASP A 140 -3.88 15.36 3.50
C ASP A 140 -3.22 15.60 2.13
N PRO A 141 -3.31 16.84 1.60
CA PRO A 141 -2.75 17.18 0.29
C PRO A 141 -1.22 17.07 0.21
N SER A 142 -0.53 16.95 1.35
CA SER A 142 0.92 16.79 1.41
C SER A 142 1.38 15.34 1.25
N ASP A 143 0.45 14.38 1.34
CA ASP A 143 0.70 12.95 1.23
C ASP A 143 0.96 12.53 -0.23
N LYS A 144 2.23 12.66 -0.64
CA LYS A 144 2.68 12.28 -1.99
C LYS A 144 2.46 10.80 -2.30
N PHE A 145 2.37 9.93 -1.28
CA PHE A 145 2.19 8.50 -1.50
C PHE A 145 0.75 8.20 -1.92
N ILE A 146 -0.24 8.75 -1.22
CA ILE A 146 -1.65 8.64 -1.62
C ILE A 146 -1.88 9.30 -2.98
N ALA A 147 -1.30 10.48 -3.23
CA ALA A 147 -1.39 11.13 -4.54
C ALA A 147 -0.85 10.24 -5.68
N LYS A 148 0.24 9.50 -5.43
CA LYS A 148 0.80 8.57 -6.41
C LYS A 148 -0.10 7.36 -6.64
N LEU A 149 -0.64 6.78 -5.56
CA LEU A 149 -1.57 5.64 -5.66
C LEU A 149 -2.85 5.99 -6.42
N LEU A 150 -3.36 7.21 -6.23
CA LEU A 150 -4.50 7.72 -6.98
C LEU A 150 -4.20 7.83 -8.47
N GLU A 151 -3.07 8.45 -8.84
CA GLU A 151 -2.64 8.54 -10.25
C GLU A 151 -2.49 7.15 -10.88
N ASP A 152 -1.91 6.19 -10.13
CA ASP A 152 -1.75 4.83 -10.59
C ASP A 152 -3.11 4.12 -10.78
N ALA A 153 -4.08 4.35 -9.90
CA ALA A 153 -5.44 3.80 -10.02
C ALA A 153 -6.19 4.39 -11.21
N GLU A 154 -6.11 5.71 -11.43
CA GLU A 154 -6.77 6.39 -12.56
C GLU A 154 -6.21 5.96 -13.92
N ARG A 155 -4.99 5.42 -13.97
CA ARG A 155 -4.36 4.89 -15.19
C ARG A 155 -4.75 3.45 -15.52
N LEU A 156 -5.42 2.76 -14.60
CA LEU A 156 -5.87 1.39 -14.85
C LEU A 156 -7.07 1.41 -15.79
N HIS A 157 -6.91 0.78 -16.94
CA HIS A 157 -7.98 0.65 -17.94
C HIS A 157 -7.94 -0.74 -18.56
N LEU A 158 -9.13 -1.30 -18.75
CA LEU A 158 -9.32 -2.50 -19.56
C LEU A 158 -9.23 -2.15 -21.04
N PHE A 159 -8.76 -3.11 -21.86
CA PHE A 159 -8.67 -2.93 -23.31
C PHE A 159 -9.40 -4.04 -24.03
N SER A 160 -10.27 -3.68 -24.97
CA SER A 160 -10.86 -4.65 -25.89
C SER A 160 -9.80 -5.22 -26.83
N PRO A 161 -10.03 -6.41 -27.43
CA PRO A 161 -9.13 -6.97 -28.43
C PRO A 161 -8.81 -5.99 -29.57
N ALA A 162 -9.80 -5.22 -30.01
CA ALA A 162 -9.62 -4.19 -31.04
C ALA A 162 -8.70 -3.06 -30.58
N GLN A 163 -8.82 -2.60 -29.33
CA GLN A 163 -7.93 -1.57 -28.77
C GLN A 163 -6.50 -2.09 -28.62
N VAL A 164 -6.32 -3.34 -28.21
CA VAL A 164 -5.01 -3.99 -28.14
C VAL A 164 -4.37 -4.07 -29.54
N ALA A 165 -5.10 -4.57 -30.54
CA ALA A 165 -4.62 -4.64 -31.92
C ALA A 165 -4.26 -3.26 -32.49
N ASN A 166 -5.09 -2.24 -32.23
CA ASN A 166 -4.82 -0.87 -32.68
C ASN A 166 -3.55 -0.26 -32.05
N LYS A 167 -3.19 -0.64 -30.81
CA LYS A 167 -1.92 -0.21 -30.20
C LYS A 167 -0.70 -0.80 -30.90
N TRP A 168 -0.84 -1.99 -31.49
CA TRP A 168 0.20 -2.67 -32.25
C TRP A 168 0.25 -2.28 -33.73
N ALA A 169 -0.79 -1.62 -34.23
CA ALA A 169 -0.84 -1.17 -35.61
C ALA A 169 0.36 -0.28 -35.94
N PRO A 170 0.96 -0.42 -37.13
CA PRO A 170 2.10 0.40 -37.53
C PRO A 170 1.71 1.89 -37.53
N LYS A 171 2.55 2.71 -36.90
CA LYS A 171 2.39 4.17 -36.87
C LYS A 171 3.36 4.80 -37.87
N GLY A 172 2.86 5.71 -38.71
CA GLY A 172 3.67 6.47 -39.64
C GLY A 172 3.12 6.46 -41.07
N GLN A 173 3.86 7.11 -41.96
CA GLN A 173 3.48 7.21 -43.36
C GLN A 173 3.79 5.89 -44.07
N ILE A 174 2.76 5.23 -44.61
CA ILE A 174 2.91 4.01 -45.41
C ILE A 174 2.97 4.43 -46.89
N MET A 175 4.07 4.09 -47.57
CA MET A 175 4.20 4.30 -49.01
C MET A 175 3.80 3.03 -49.76
N THR A 176 2.65 3.07 -50.45
CA THR A 176 2.21 1.99 -51.34
C THR A 176 1.66 2.57 -52.64
N ARG A 177 1.89 1.86 -53.75
CA ARG A 177 1.27 2.10 -55.06
C ARG A 177 0.06 1.20 -55.29
N ASP A 178 -0.24 0.29 -54.36
CA ASP A 178 -1.48 -0.47 -54.39
C ASP A 178 -2.66 0.36 -53.88
N THR A 179 -3.32 1.04 -54.83
CA THR A 179 -4.53 1.85 -54.58
C THR A 179 -5.70 1.07 -53.98
N THR A 180 -5.75 -0.25 -54.14
CA THR A 180 -6.80 -1.09 -53.55
C THR A 180 -6.56 -1.27 -52.06
N ALA A 181 -5.32 -1.64 -51.69
CA ALA A 181 -4.94 -1.81 -50.30
C ALA A 181 -5.04 -0.50 -49.50
N ILE A 182 -4.61 0.63 -50.09
CA ILE A 182 -4.70 1.93 -49.42
C ILE A 182 -6.16 2.39 -49.24
N GLY A 183 -7.03 2.14 -50.23
CA GLY A 183 -8.44 2.54 -50.18
C GLY A 183 -9.24 1.77 -49.11
N GLN A 184 -8.80 0.58 -48.75
CA GLN A 184 -9.38 -0.23 -47.68
C GLN A 184 -8.88 0.15 -46.28
N GLY A 185 -7.86 1.02 -46.19
CA GLY A 185 -7.32 1.52 -44.92
C GLY A 185 -6.51 0.49 -44.15
N THR A 186 -6.24 0.78 -42.87
CA THR A 186 -5.49 -0.12 -41.98
C THR A 186 -6.45 -1.11 -41.33
N ILE A 187 -6.18 -2.40 -41.49
CA ILE A 187 -6.95 -3.51 -40.97
C ILE A 187 -6.03 -4.42 -40.16
N ALA A 188 -6.46 -4.81 -38.96
CA ALA A 188 -5.71 -5.73 -38.12
C ALA A 188 -5.66 -7.13 -38.77
N PRO A 189 -4.47 -7.72 -38.94
CA PRO A 189 -4.33 -9.07 -39.47
C PRO A 189 -5.04 -10.11 -38.59
N PRO A 190 -5.68 -11.13 -39.15
CA PRO A 190 -6.44 -12.12 -38.36
C PRO A 190 -5.64 -12.82 -37.26
N HIS A 191 -4.38 -13.22 -37.52
CA HIS A 191 -3.54 -13.83 -36.47
C HIS A 191 -3.25 -12.85 -35.31
N MET A 192 -3.09 -11.56 -35.61
CA MET A 192 -2.91 -10.51 -34.60
C MET A 192 -4.20 -10.25 -33.81
N LEU A 193 -5.38 -10.42 -34.40
CA LEU A 193 -6.65 -10.34 -33.69
C LEU A 193 -6.80 -11.49 -32.67
N VAL A 194 -6.43 -12.72 -33.03
CA VAL A 194 -6.42 -13.86 -32.08
C VAL A 194 -5.43 -13.62 -30.95
N ARG A 195 -4.24 -13.09 -31.26
CA ARG A 195 -3.25 -12.70 -30.24
C ARG A 195 -3.78 -11.59 -29.33
N ALA A 196 -4.46 -10.59 -29.90
CA ALA A 196 -5.03 -9.48 -29.16
C ALA A 196 -6.17 -9.92 -28.24
N GLU A 197 -6.98 -10.90 -28.66
CA GLU A 197 -7.99 -11.55 -27.81
C GLU A 197 -7.33 -12.16 -26.57
N ALA A 198 -6.32 -13.01 -26.76
CA ALA A 198 -5.63 -13.66 -25.65
C ALA A 198 -4.99 -12.65 -24.68
N VAL A 199 -4.29 -11.65 -25.21
CA VAL A 199 -3.65 -10.60 -24.41
C VAL A 199 -4.68 -9.72 -23.67
N SER A 200 -5.83 -9.42 -24.28
CA SER A 200 -6.88 -8.65 -23.60
C SER A 200 -7.43 -9.37 -22.39
N ILE A 201 -7.64 -10.68 -22.48
CA ILE A 201 -8.13 -11.51 -21.37
C ILE A 201 -7.12 -11.52 -20.23
N GLU A 202 -5.84 -11.77 -20.53
CA GLU A 202 -4.76 -11.73 -19.53
C GLU A 202 -4.66 -10.36 -18.86
N HIS A 203 -4.71 -9.29 -19.66
CA HIS A 203 -4.64 -7.91 -19.20
C HIS A 203 -5.77 -7.55 -18.23
N THR A 204 -6.99 -8.06 -18.43
CA THR A 204 -8.11 -7.85 -17.50
C THR A 204 -7.77 -8.36 -16.11
N PHE A 205 -7.27 -9.59 -15.99
CA PHE A 205 -6.90 -10.16 -14.70
C PHE A 205 -5.74 -9.41 -14.04
N ASP A 206 -4.72 -9.06 -14.81
CA ASP A 206 -3.56 -8.34 -14.28
C ASP A 206 -3.90 -6.92 -13.84
N THR A 207 -4.84 -6.26 -14.53
CA THR A 207 -5.36 -4.95 -14.13
C THR A 207 -6.11 -5.03 -12.80
N CYS A 208 -6.94 -6.06 -12.60
CA CYS A 208 -7.61 -6.30 -11.31
C CYS A 208 -6.60 -6.58 -10.18
N LYS A 209 -5.56 -7.39 -10.43
CA LYS A 209 -4.47 -7.63 -9.45
C LYS A 209 -3.74 -6.33 -9.11
N ALA A 210 -3.49 -5.46 -10.09
CA ALA A 210 -2.86 -4.16 -9.86
C ALA A 210 -3.75 -3.26 -8.99
N ALA A 211 -5.06 -3.21 -9.25
CA ALA A 211 -6.03 -2.48 -8.43
C ALA A 211 -6.06 -2.99 -6.98
N ALA A 212 -6.08 -4.32 -6.77
CA ALA A 212 -5.97 -4.92 -5.44
C ALA A 212 -4.71 -4.46 -4.70
N ALA A 213 -3.56 -4.50 -5.38
CA ALA A 213 -2.29 -4.07 -4.81
C ALA A 213 -2.28 -2.59 -4.42
N ILE A 214 -2.94 -1.71 -5.20
CA ILE A 214 -3.10 -0.30 -4.86
C ILE A 214 -3.96 -0.15 -3.59
N ALA A 215 -5.13 -0.81 -3.54
CA ALA A 215 -6.02 -0.76 -2.39
C ALA A 215 -5.31 -1.20 -1.10
N LYS A 216 -4.57 -2.33 -1.16
CA LYS A 216 -3.79 -2.86 -0.03
C LYS A 216 -2.69 -1.91 0.44
N LYS A 217 -1.97 -1.28 -0.50
CA LYS A 217 -0.92 -0.30 -0.18
C LYS A 217 -1.51 0.95 0.48
N ALA A 218 -2.65 1.43 -0.02
CA ALA A 218 -3.36 2.57 0.55
C ALA A 218 -3.81 2.27 1.99
N ALA A 219 -4.49 1.14 2.22
CA ALA A 219 -4.94 0.72 3.55
C ALA A 219 -3.78 0.66 4.55
N SER A 220 -2.68 -0.01 4.18
CA SER A 220 -1.49 -0.14 5.03
C SER A 220 -0.83 1.19 5.34
N HIS A 221 -0.86 2.14 4.40
CA HIS A 221 -0.30 3.47 4.59
C HIS A 221 -1.14 4.33 5.52
N ILE A 222 -2.45 4.36 5.31
CA ILE A 222 -3.40 5.10 6.15
C ILE A 222 -3.36 4.55 7.58
N GLU A 223 -3.29 3.22 7.75
CA GLU A 223 -3.17 2.61 9.07
C GLU A 223 -1.88 3.06 9.80
N ARG A 224 -0.73 3.08 9.11
CA ARG A 224 0.52 3.56 9.71
C ARG A 224 0.45 5.04 10.07
N ARG A 225 -0.20 5.86 9.24
CA ARG A 225 -0.42 7.28 9.50
C ARG A 225 -1.32 7.50 10.71
N GLU A 226 -2.45 6.79 10.80
CA GLU A 226 -3.35 6.81 11.97
C GLU A 226 -2.63 6.36 13.25
N ARG A 227 -1.85 5.27 13.20
CA ARG A 227 -1.07 4.78 14.35
C ARG A 227 -0.04 5.81 14.82
N ARG A 228 0.64 6.50 13.90
CA ARG A 228 1.60 7.56 14.22
C ARG A 228 0.89 8.75 14.86
N SER A 229 -0.20 9.24 14.26
CA SER A 229 -1.00 10.34 14.81
C SER A 229 -1.54 10.01 16.21
N ARG A 230 -2.05 8.79 16.43
CA ARG A 230 -2.49 8.31 17.76
C ARG A 230 -1.35 8.23 18.77
N ARG A 231 -0.12 7.97 18.33
CA ARG A 231 1.05 7.97 19.23
C ARG A 231 1.48 9.41 19.56
N GLU A 232 1.44 10.31 18.60
CA GLU A 232 1.75 11.73 18.79
C GLU A 232 0.70 12.42 19.68
N SER A 233 -0.59 12.15 19.49
CA SER A 233 -1.68 12.70 20.33
C SER A 233 -1.71 12.15 21.76
N ARG A 234 -0.99 11.06 22.04
CA ARG A 234 -0.87 10.45 23.37
C ARG A 234 0.25 11.04 24.22
N VAL A 235 1.09 11.90 23.66
CA VAL A 235 2.18 12.59 24.37
C VAL A 235 1.61 13.92 24.86
N GLY A 236 1.32 14.01 26.16
CA GLY A 236 0.95 15.27 26.78
C GLY A 236 2.16 16.22 26.91
N THR A 237 1.96 17.40 27.50
CA THR A 237 3.01 18.43 27.67
C THR A 237 3.53 18.55 29.10
N ASP A 238 2.82 17.97 30.08
CA ASP A 238 3.03 18.29 31.48
C ASP A 238 3.96 17.28 32.17
N VAL A 239 4.69 17.74 33.18
CA VAL A 239 5.43 16.87 34.10
C VAL A 239 4.50 16.46 35.23
N PHE A 240 4.11 15.19 35.29
CA PHE A 240 3.40 14.67 36.44
C PHE A 240 4.35 14.47 37.62
N ILE A 241 3.97 14.94 38.81
CA ILE A 241 4.72 14.72 40.05
C ILE A 241 3.87 13.89 41.01
N GLY A 242 4.23 12.61 41.15
CA GLY A 242 3.63 11.69 42.12
C GLY A 242 4.40 11.70 43.42
N HIS A 243 3.74 11.74 44.57
CA HIS A 243 4.43 11.86 45.86
C HIS A 243 3.60 11.36 47.05
N GLY A 244 4.29 11.02 48.14
CA GLY A 244 3.70 10.67 49.43
C GLY A 244 3.35 11.89 50.29
N ARG A 245 3.52 11.81 51.60
CA ARG A 245 3.34 12.94 52.54
C ARG A 245 4.53 13.89 52.58
N SER A 246 5.71 13.42 52.19
CA SER A 246 6.95 14.20 52.20
C SER A 246 6.81 15.50 51.41
N LEU A 247 7.33 16.61 51.93
CA LEU A 247 7.28 17.92 51.26
C LEU A 247 8.35 18.11 50.18
N LEU A 248 9.23 17.12 49.97
CA LEU A 248 10.32 17.17 48.98
C LEU A 248 9.80 17.40 47.55
N TRP A 249 8.56 17.02 47.26
CA TRP A 249 7.93 17.28 45.95
C TRP A 249 7.88 18.77 45.61
N ARG A 250 7.80 19.67 46.61
CA ARG A 250 7.77 21.11 46.38
C ARG A 250 9.07 21.61 45.78
N GLU A 251 10.20 21.10 46.27
CA GLU A 251 11.52 21.45 45.74
C GLU A 251 11.70 20.95 44.32
N LEU A 252 11.23 19.72 44.02
CA LEU A 252 11.24 19.19 42.66
C LEU A 252 10.32 20.00 41.73
N LYS A 253 9.14 20.37 42.21
CA LYS A 253 8.17 21.20 41.49
C LYS A 253 8.73 22.59 41.20
N ASP A 254 9.38 23.23 42.15
CA ASP A 254 10.05 24.53 41.95
C ASP A 254 11.20 24.40 40.94
N PHE A 255 11.97 23.31 40.98
CA PHE A 255 12.99 23.02 39.97
C PHE A 255 12.39 22.85 38.55
N VAL A 256 11.34 22.06 38.40
CA VAL A 256 10.64 21.83 37.13
C VAL A 256 10.01 23.12 36.59
N SER A 257 9.32 23.87 37.45
CA SER A 257 8.64 25.12 37.10
C SER A 257 9.62 26.24 36.80
N ASP A 258 10.57 26.51 37.70
CA ASP A 258 11.30 27.78 37.68
C ASP A 258 12.61 27.65 36.91
N ARG A 259 13.30 26.51 37.02
CA ARG A 259 14.58 26.26 36.34
C ARG A 259 14.38 25.62 34.96
N LEU A 260 13.47 24.64 34.84
CA LEU A 260 13.21 23.96 33.57
C LEU A 260 12.08 24.60 32.75
N ARG A 261 11.26 25.49 33.35
CA ARG A 261 10.14 26.18 32.69
C ARG A 261 9.11 25.23 32.07
N LEU A 262 8.93 24.06 32.67
CA LEU A 262 7.95 23.07 32.22
C LEU A 262 6.64 23.18 33.00
N PRO A 263 5.48 22.98 32.35
CA PRO A 263 4.22 22.83 33.04
C PRO A 263 4.23 21.54 33.87
N TRP A 264 3.57 21.55 35.03
CA TRP A 264 3.57 20.43 35.96
C TRP A 264 2.20 20.24 36.59
N ASN A 265 1.89 19.00 36.97
CA ASN A 265 0.67 18.64 37.67
C ASN A 265 0.96 17.72 38.87
N GLU A 266 0.29 17.97 40.00
CA GLU A 266 0.27 17.07 41.17
C GLU A 266 -1.17 16.66 41.53
N PHE A 267 -1.29 15.49 42.16
CA PHE A 267 -2.60 14.94 42.53
C PHE A 267 -3.33 15.78 43.60
N ASN A 268 -2.61 16.48 44.48
CA ASN A 268 -3.19 17.18 45.64
C ASN A 268 -3.63 18.64 45.42
N ARG A 269 -3.54 19.20 44.20
CA ARG A 269 -4.15 20.51 43.90
C ARG A 269 -5.67 20.47 44.18
N ILE A 270 -6.32 21.56 44.53
CA ILE A 270 -7.72 21.57 45.01
C ILE A 270 -8.66 20.84 44.01
N PRO A 271 -9.48 19.86 44.43
CA PRO A 271 -10.46 19.21 43.56
C PRO A 271 -11.42 20.24 42.97
N VAL A 272 -11.59 20.24 41.65
CA VAL A 272 -12.64 21.03 41.00
C VAL A 272 -13.99 20.38 41.31
N ALA A 273 -14.98 21.18 41.71
CA ALA A 273 -16.30 20.67 42.07
C ALA A 273 -16.90 19.86 40.90
N GLY A 274 -17.31 18.62 41.18
CA GLY A 274 -17.93 17.72 40.19
C GLY A 274 -17.02 16.65 39.57
N MET A 275 -15.70 16.67 39.84
CA MET A 275 -14.78 15.62 39.36
C MET A 275 -14.53 14.54 40.41
N THR A 276 -14.56 13.26 39.97
CA THR A 276 -14.11 12.14 40.80
C THR A 276 -12.58 12.08 40.84
N ASN A 277 -12.02 11.51 41.91
CA ASN A 277 -10.57 11.28 42.01
C ASN A 277 -10.02 10.45 40.84
N ILE A 278 -10.84 9.52 40.32
CA ILE A 278 -10.50 8.68 39.16
C ILE A 278 -10.47 9.52 37.88
N GLY A 279 -11.48 10.36 37.65
CA GLY A 279 -11.56 11.21 36.45
C GLY A 279 -10.38 12.18 36.35
N ARG A 280 -9.96 12.76 37.48
CA ARG A 280 -8.80 13.64 37.53
C ARG A 280 -7.49 12.90 37.26
N LEU A 281 -7.32 11.70 37.82
CA LEU A 281 -6.12 10.90 37.57
C LEU A 281 -6.00 10.52 36.09
N SER A 282 -7.11 10.21 35.43
CA SER A 282 -7.15 9.97 33.98
C SER A 282 -6.75 11.21 33.17
N GLU A 283 -7.23 12.41 33.53
CA GLU A 283 -6.85 13.66 32.86
C GLU A 283 -5.34 13.92 32.98
N MET A 284 -4.78 13.73 34.18
CA MET A 284 -3.35 13.88 34.42
C MET A 284 -2.50 12.85 33.67
N LEU A 285 -3.00 11.62 33.51
CA LEU A 285 -2.37 10.58 32.69
C LEU A 285 -2.39 10.93 31.19
N GLU A 286 -3.43 11.63 30.73
CA GLU A 286 -3.54 12.08 29.35
C GLU A 286 -2.66 13.30 29.06
N SER A 287 -2.53 14.23 30.01
CA SER A 287 -1.75 15.45 29.85
C SER A 287 -0.25 15.31 30.13
N ALA A 288 0.20 14.19 30.71
CA ALA A 288 1.61 14.01 31.06
C ALA A 288 2.50 13.67 29.85
N ALA A 289 3.57 14.44 29.67
CA ALA A 289 4.69 14.14 28.78
C ALA A 289 5.66 13.12 29.42
N ILE A 290 5.83 13.25 30.73
CA ILE A 290 6.75 12.50 31.58
C ILE A 290 6.19 12.49 33.01
N ALA A 291 6.51 11.47 33.80
CA ALA A 291 6.16 11.36 35.20
C ALA A 291 7.41 11.20 36.07
N LEU A 292 7.49 12.01 37.14
CA LEU A 292 8.47 11.92 38.20
C LEU A 292 7.75 11.48 39.47
N ILE A 293 8.01 10.26 39.95
CA ILE A 293 7.32 9.71 41.13
C ILE A 293 8.31 9.57 42.28
N ILE A 294 8.04 10.24 43.40
CA ILE A 294 8.92 10.34 44.55
C ILE A 294 8.56 9.27 45.58
N MET A 295 9.49 8.36 45.84
CA MET A 295 9.41 7.32 46.85
C MET A 295 10.27 7.67 48.07
N THR A 296 9.62 8.12 49.13
CA THR A 296 10.22 8.42 50.44
C THR A 296 9.87 7.33 51.45
N ALA A 297 10.72 7.12 52.45
CA ALA A 297 10.52 6.13 53.50
C ALA A 297 9.44 6.61 54.50
N GLU A 298 8.16 6.25 54.27
CA GLU A 298 7.02 6.78 55.04
C GLU A 298 6.21 5.75 55.81
N ASP A 299 5.96 4.57 55.24
CA ASP A 299 5.12 3.54 55.85
C ASP A 299 6.01 2.44 56.42
N GLU A 300 5.94 2.25 57.74
CA GLU A 300 6.71 1.23 58.47
C GLU A 300 6.05 -0.15 58.31
N LEU A 301 6.85 -1.15 58.01
CA LEU A 301 6.44 -2.54 57.81
C LEU A 301 6.57 -3.34 59.12
N ALA A 302 5.92 -4.50 59.17
CA ALA A 302 5.95 -5.38 60.33
C ALA A 302 7.36 -5.92 60.66
N ASP A 303 8.28 -5.87 59.71
CA ASP A 303 9.70 -6.26 59.85
C ASP A 303 10.61 -5.10 60.30
N GLY A 304 10.06 -3.90 60.50
CA GLY A 304 10.80 -2.69 60.89
C GLY A 304 11.47 -1.96 59.71
N GLU A 305 11.30 -2.46 58.48
CA GLU A 305 11.70 -1.71 57.29
C GLU A 305 10.67 -0.62 56.97
N VAL A 306 11.06 0.39 56.20
CA VAL A 306 10.19 1.51 55.85
C VAL A 306 10.08 1.59 54.33
N GLN A 307 8.87 1.69 53.79
CA GLN A 307 8.61 1.75 52.36
C GLN A 307 7.87 3.04 51.95
N ALA A 308 7.81 3.26 50.64
CA ALA A 308 6.95 4.30 50.08
C ALA A 308 5.47 3.96 50.29
N ARG A 309 4.64 5.00 50.31
CA ARG A 309 3.20 4.84 50.41
C ARG A 309 2.63 3.99 49.29
N MET A 310 1.61 3.19 49.63
CA MET A 310 0.94 2.31 48.67
C MET A 310 0.30 3.06 47.48
N ASN A 311 -0.22 4.27 47.68
CA ASN A 311 -0.76 5.07 46.57
C ASN A 311 0.35 5.51 45.58
N VAL A 312 1.54 5.84 46.09
CA VAL A 312 2.69 6.20 45.26
C VAL A 312 3.15 4.99 44.45
N ILE A 313 3.23 3.80 45.06
CA ILE A 313 3.56 2.56 44.35
C ILE A 313 2.53 2.28 43.24
N HIS A 314 1.24 2.54 43.50
CA HIS A 314 0.20 2.40 42.49
C HIS A 314 0.35 3.40 41.34
N GLU A 315 0.68 4.66 41.63
CA GLU A 315 0.97 5.70 40.63
C GLU A 315 2.18 5.33 39.76
N VAL A 316 3.25 4.76 40.34
CA VAL A 316 4.39 4.23 39.56
C VAL A 316 3.91 3.25 38.51
N GLY A 317 3.13 2.24 38.91
CA GLY A 317 2.60 1.23 37.98
C GLY A 317 1.69 1.82 36.91
N LEU A 318 0.82 2.77 37.30
CA LEU A 318 -0.13 3.42 36.40
C LEU A 318 0.57 4.26 35.32
N PHE A 319 1.52 5.11 35.70
CA PHE A 319 2.27 5.94 34.76
C PHE A 319 3.26 5.13 33.93
N GLN A 320 3.85 4.06 34.46
CA GLN A 320 4.65 3.14 33.66
C GLN A 320 3.81 2.42 32.60
N GLY A 321 2.59 2.00 32.93
CA GLY A 321 1.65 1.42 31.96
C GLY A 321 1.27 2.40 30.84
N ARG A 322 1.16 3.70 31.15
CA ARG A 322 0.72 4.74 30.20
C ARG A 322 1.83 5.35 29.37
N LEU A 323 2.98 5.67 29.97
CA LEU A 323 4.10 6.41 29.37
C LEU A 323 5.30 5.50 29.01
N GLY A 324 5.37 4.30 29.58
CA GLY A 324 6.53 3.41 29.46
C GLY A 324 7.68 3.78 30.40
N PHE A 325 8.64 2.87 30.51
CA PHE A 325 9.73 2.94 31.50
C PHE A 325 10.73 4.07 31.27
N SER A 326 10.87 4.58 30.04
CA SER A 326 11.76 5.71 29.76
C SER A 326 11.17 7.04 30.26
N LYS A 327 9.85 7.14 30.39
CA LYS A 327 9.14 8.39 30.71
C LYS A 327 8.45 8.39 32.07
N ALA A 328 8.44 7.29 32.79
CA ALA A 328 7.96 7.22 34.17
C ALA A 328 9.15 6.92 35.09
N ILE A 329 9.77 7.99 35.61
CA ILE A 329 11.00 7.92 36.40
C ILE A 329 10.67 7.90 37.89
N VAL A 330 11.29 6.98 38.59
CA VAL A 330 11.13 6.86 40.04
C VAL A 330 12.32 7.50 40.76
N LEU A 331 12.04 8.48 41.61
CA LEU A 331 13.03 9.11 42.48
C LEU A 331 12.98 8.41 43.84
N VAL A 332 14.03 7.68 44.22
CA VAL A 332 14.05 6.84 45.42
C VAL A 332 14.94 7.44 46.49
N GLU A 333 14.37 7.72 47.66
CA GLU A 333 15.10 8.17 48.83
C GLU A 333 15.92 7.03 49.46
N ASP A 334 17.16 7.33 49.86
CA ASP A 334 18.00 6.38 50.60
C ASP A 334 17.32 5.92 51.91
N GLY A 335 17.23 4.61 52.09
CA GLY A 335 16.56 3.97 53.22
C GLY A 335 15.09 3.64 52.98
N CYS A 336 14.55 3.92 51.79
CA CYS A 336 13.22 3.46 51.36
C CYS A 336 13.30 2.04 50.77
N LYS A 337 12.57 1.09 51.34
CA LYS A 337 12.42 -0.28 50.83
C LYS A 337 11.70 -0.24 49.48
N MET A 338 12.27 -0.98 48.53
CA MET A 338 11.76 -1.09 47.18
C MET A 338 10.89 -2.34 47.01
N PHE A 339 9.96 -2.30 46.05
CA PHE A 339 9.24 -3.51 45.62
C PHE A 339 10.09 -4.33 44.64
N SER A 340 9.93 -5.65 44.64
CA SER A 340 10.82 -6.62 43.97
C SER A 340 11.00 -6.46 42.46
N ASN A 341 10.13 -5.68 41.79
CA ASN A 341 10.17 -5.48 40.34
C ASN A 341 10.84 -4.14 39.93
N ILE A 342 11.40 -3.37 40.87
CA ILE A 342 11.99 -2.06 40.56
C ILE A 342 13.38 -2.13 39.92
N ASP A 343 14.12 -3.24 40.11
CA ASP A 343 15.55 -3.31 39.77
C ASP A 343 15.83 -3.34 38.25
N GLY A 344 14.80 -3.50 37.42
CA GLY A 344 14.87 -3.36 35.96
C GLY A 344 14.45 -1.97 35.43
N LEU A 345 14.21 -0.99 36.30
CA LEU A 345 13.56 0.28 35.98
C LEU A 345 14.52 1.48 36.02
N GLY A 346 14.20 2.53 35.28
CA GLY A 346 14.88 3.82 35.37
C GLY A 346 14.60 4.47 36.73
N GLN A 347 15.58 4.41 37.64
CA GLN A 347 15.52 5.01 38.97
C GLN A 347 16.62 6.05 39.14
N ILE A 348 16.33 7.11 39.87
CA ILE A 348 17.32 8.08 40.33
C ILE A 348 17.28 8.04 41.86
N ARG A 349 18.42 7.75 42.47
CA ARG A 349 18.54 7.70 43.94
C ARG A 349 18.94 9.05 44.48
N PHE A 350 18.44 9.40 45.66
CA PHE A 350 18.85 10.62 46.35
C PHE A 350 19.01 10.42 47.86
N PRO A 351 19.94 11.14 48.52
CA PRO A 351 20.14 11.03 49.95
C PRO A 351 18.91 11.45 50.75
N LYS A 352 18.69 10.82 51.90
CA LYS A 352 17.56 11.10 52.80
C LYS A 352 17.38 12.60 53.05
N GLY A 353 16.19 13.12 52.73
CA GLY A 353 15.85 14.53 52.87
C GLY A 353 16.52 15.50 51.89
N ASN A 354 17.27 15.04 50.88
CA ASN A 354 17.98 15.90 49.93
C ASN A 354 17.68 15.54 48.46
N ILE A 355 16.45 15.81 48.02
CA ILE A 355 16.00 15.53 46.64
C ILE A 355 16.78 16.32 45.58
N LYS A 356 17.40 17.46 45.94
CA LYS A 356 18.19 18.29 45.02
C LYS A 356 19.36 17.53 44.39
N ALA A 357 19.87 16.49 45.07
CA ALA A 357 20.91 15.63 44.52
C ALA A 357 20.50 14.93 43.21
N ALA A 358 19.19 14.70 43.00
CA ALA A 358 18.66 14.08 41.80
C ALA A 358 18.47 15.05 40.61
N PHE A 359 18.58 16.37 40.82
CA PHE A 359 18.12 17.35 39.82
C PHE A 359 18.90 17.33 38.50
N GLU A 360 20.21 17.10 38.54
CA GLU A 360 21.01 17.02 37.30
C GLU A 360 20.69 15.75 36.50
N GLU A 361 20.46 14.62 37.18
CA GLU A 361 19.99 13.39 36.51
C GLU A 361 18.57 13.57 35.95
N VAL A 362 17.67 14.22 36.69
CA VAL A 362 16.34 14.58 36.19
C VAL A 362 16.47 15.46 34.95
N ARG A 363 17.34 16.47 34.95
CA ARG A 363 17.58 17.33 33.79
C ARG A 363 18.07 16.52 32.59
N ALA A 364 19.04 15.65 32.77
CA ALA A 364 19.56 14.78 31.71
C ALA A 364 18.46 13.89 31.10
N VAL A 365 17.51 13.41 31.92
CA VAL A 365 16.34 12.69 31.41
C VAL A 365 15.43 13.60 30.60
N MET A 366 15.17 14.83 31.06
CA MET A 366 14.34 15.79 30.33
C MET A 366 14.96 16.16 28.97
N GLU A 367 16.27 16.35 28.90
CA GLU A 367 17.03 16.59 27.66
C GLU A 367 16.94 15.37 26.71
N ARG A 368 17.15 14.16 27.24
CA ARG A 368 17.03 12.90 26.47
C ARG A 368 15.65 12.73 25.84
N GLU A 369 14.59 13.09 26.57
CA GLU A 369 13.21 13.01 26.09
C GLU A 369 12.78 14.23 25.25
N GLY A 370 13.67 15.21 25.04
CA GLY A 370 13.43 16.38 24.20
C GLY A 370 12.46 17.40 24.80
N LEU A 371 12.36 17.46 26.13
CA LEU A 371 11.49 18.40 26.84
C LEU A 371 12.19 19.74 27.15
N VAL A 372 13.52 19.74 27.24
CA VAL A 372 14.36 20.92 27.47
C VAL A 372 15.66 20.82 26.66
N ASP A 373 16.28 21.96 26.38
CA ASP A 373 17.55 22.07 25.64
C ASP A 373 18.82 21.83 26.49
#